data_AF-A0A7C3UKQ4-F1
#
_entry.id   AF-A0A7C3UKQ4-F1
#
_cell.length_a   1.000
_cell.length_b   1.000
_cell.length_c   1.000
_cell.angle_alpha   90.00
_cell.angle_beta   90.00
_cell.angle_gamma   90.00
#
_symmetry.space_group_name_H-M   'P 1'
#
loop_
_entity.id
_entity.type
_entity.pdbx_description
1 polymer ?
#
loop_
_entity_poly.entity_id
_entity_poly.type
_entity_poly.pdbx_seq_one_letter_code
_entity_poly.pdbx_strand_id
1 'polypeptide(L)'
;HYYQYTIINNLSSSSQIPAGSILSVELSPGMNFYGAAGVTCGGVWAPFIGPVATVSFPNPISIGGICTATLLVCVDPLASAPFVSTAEFSVQTGFGPNIINNGDFELGNVGFNSNYPLGCLHEGRYQISPGSVNAPLPPCLNYNHRGLDHTPGLGVNYLYADGSENTTWDVWNENVPVTIGQDYSFIAWYNNVSFKNSSSNPRMQFYVNNTPIGSVVDLPMTPDVWVPFSANFTPLASSVTLRIKSITGTAGGNDFGIDDISCYMSNCWGVIFDQFSQEEACSCDPNDKLVNPKGCGPNGNINKNDFIKYTIRFKNTGYSPAHNVLVKDYIDKNLDISTIKILGSSHYITYKQILPDSSLLIYFENIELPDSISDPNGSNGYVTFRIKTKSNLPDGTVILNKAGIYFDNNDVVITNITKNTLFDKPEPDSHFSFEHTCNSTSVFNFYYTGNTPDNATFLWNFGDNAIPQTSTEQNPSEVVFTNVDITNIITLTIYRNGCESTTIDTLIIEDVSCGKNKVLVCHNGHTICISKNALPAHLAHGDCIGS
;
A
#
# COMPACT_ATOMS: atom_id res chain seq x y z
N HIS A 1 -2.25 -1.59 7.33
CA HIS A 1 -0.94 -1.92 7.90
C HIS A 1 0.10 -1.30 7.00
N TYR A 2 0.83 -0.30 7.50
CA TYR A 2 1.72 0.52 6.67
C TYR A 2 3.15 -0.04 6.77
N TYR A 3 3.83 -0.15 5.62
CA TYR A 3 5.26 -0.39 5.53
C TYR A 3 5.89 0.88 4.98
N GLN A 4 7.14 1.14 5.32
CA GLN A 4 7.86 2.21 4.68
C GLN A 4 9.21 1.72 4.18
N TYR A 5 9.37 1.80 2.86
CA TYR A 5 10.63 1.59 2.18
C TYR A 5 11.26 2.96 1.94
N THR A 6 12.39 3.21 2.59
CA THR A 6 13.13 4.47 2.47
C THR A 6 14.46 4.17 1.78
N ILE A 7 14.64 4.67 0.56
CA ILE A 7 15.96 4.68 -0.08
C ILE A 7 16.74 5.86 0.53
N ILE A 8 17.74 5.54 1.35
CA ILE A 8 18.67 6.53 1.89
C ILE A 8 19.76 6.73 0.85
N ASN A 9 19.55 7.71 -0.04
CA ASN A 9 20.59 8.16 -0.95
C ASN A 9 21.08 9.54 -0.52
N ASN A 10 22.40 9.65 -0.34
CA ASN A 10 23.12 10.90 -0.56
C ASN A 10 23.06 11.20 -2.06
N LEU A 11 21.94 11.75 -2.55
CA LEU A 11 21.79 12.19 -3.94
C LEU A 11 22.64 13.42 -4.19
N SER A 12 23.95 13.22 -4.34
CA SER A 12 24.77 14.13 -5.14
C SER A 12 24.50 13.81 -6.62
N SER A 13 24.14 14.84 -7.37
CA SER A 13 23.83 14.83 -8.80
C SER A 13 24.65 13.79 -9.59
N SER A 14 24.08 12.65 -9.95
CA SER A 14 24.69 11.77 -10.94
C SER A 14 23.68 10.83 -11.57
N SER A 15 23.97 10.41 -12.80
CA SER A 15 23.17 9.61 -13.72
C SER A 15 22.97 8.14 -13.31
N GLN A 16 23.14 7.78 -12.03
CA GLN A 16 23.06 6.43 -11.47
C GLN A 16 22.76 6.52 -9.97
N ILE A 17 22.24 5.45 -9.34
CA ILE A 17 22.35 5.30 -7.88
C ILE A 17 23.82 4.99 -7.56
N PRO A 18 24.50 5.74 -6.67
CA PRO A 18 25.90 5.50 -6.34
C PRO A 18 26.15 4.12 -5.72
N ALA A 19 27.37 3.59 -5.88
CA ALA A 19 27.83 2.45 -5.10
C ALA A 19 27.84 2.81 -3.60
N GLY A 20 27.42 1.87 -2.76
CA GLY A 20 27.30 2.06 -1.31
C GLY A 20 25.95 2.62 -0.85
N SER A 21 25.01 2.86 -1.78
CA SER A 21 23.64 3.26 -1.45
C SER A 21 22.91 2.22 -0.59
N ILE A 22 22.02 2.71 0.25
CA ILE A 22 21.33 1.92 1.25
C ILE A 22 19.82 2.04 1.07
N LEU A 23 19.13 0.91 0.93
CA LEU A 23 17.67 0.82 1.07
C LEU A 23 17.36 0.34 2.49
N SER A 24 16.62 1.14 3.25
CA SER A 24 16.12 0.77 4.56
C SER A 24 14.61 0.50 4.49
N VAL A 25 14.17 -0.51 5.22
CA VAL A 25 12.77 -0.91 5.32
C VAL A 25 12.42 -0.95 6.78
N GLU A 26 11.43 -0.16 7.19
CA GLU A 26 10.97 -0.11 8.57
C GLU A 26 9.58 -0.74 8.71
N LEU A 27 9.44 -1.59 9.73
CA LEU A 27 8.18 -2.23 10.07
C LEU A 27 7.41 -1.43 11.10
N SER A 28 6.09 -1.30 10.91
CA SER A 28 5.19 -0.81 11.96
C SER A 28 5.36 -1.60 13.27
N PRO A 29 5.13 -0.94 14.44
CA PRO A 29 5.18 -1.59 15.75
C PRO A 29 4.33 -2.86 15.83
N GLY A 30 4.90 -3.91 16.42
CA GLY A 30 4.27 -5.23 16.55
C GLY A 30 4.63 -6.21 15.43
N MET A 31 5.24 -5.76 14.33
CA MET A 31 5.71 -6.65 13.28
C MET A 31 7.19 -7.02 13.47
N ASN A 32 7.57 -8.20 13.01
CA ASN A 32 8.95 -8.68 13.06
C ASN A 32 9.43 -9.12 11.68
N PHE A 33 10.70 -8.82 11.39
CA PHE A 33 11.38 -9.39 10.23
C PHE A 33 11.65 -10.87 10.47
N TYR A 34 11.26 -11.67 9.50
CA TYR A 34 11.44 -13.11 9.53
C TYR A 34 12.60 -13.56 8.63
N GLY A 35 12.87 -12.82 7.54
CA GLY A 35 14.02 -13.05 6.67
C GLY A 35 13.97 -12.26 5.36
N ALA A 36 15.03 -12.38 4.57
CA ALA A 36 15.07 -11.89 3.20
C ALA A 36 14.58 -12.99 2.24
N ALA A 37 13.65 -12.67 1.36
CA ALA A 37 13.22 -13.57 0.30
C ALA A 37 14.00 -13.36 -1.01
N GLY A 38 14.56 -12.16 -1.23
CA GLY A 38 15.38 -11.88 -2.41
C GLY A 38 15.78 -10.43 -2.54
N VAL A 39 16.81 -10.17 -3.34
CA VAL A 39 17.21 -8.83 -3.76
C VAL A 39 17.83 -8.90 -5.16
N THR A 40 17.45 -7.98 -6.04
CA THR A 40 18.04 -7.86 -7.39
C THR A 40 19.05 -6.71 -7.44
N CYS A 41 19.69 -6.49 -8.60
CA CYS A 41 20.73 -5.46 -8.77
C CYS A 41 21.98 -5.62 -7.88
N GLY A 42 22.22 -6.84 -7.39
CA GLY A 42 23.42 -7.16 -6.60
C GLY A 42 23.41 -6.59 -5.18
N GLY A 43 22.24 -6.21 -4.65
CA GLY A 43 22.10 -5.78 -3.26
C GLY A 43 22.48 -6.87 -2.25
N VAL A 44 22.92 -6.46 -1.07
CA VAL A 44 23.33 -7.35 0.03
C VAL A 44 22.65 -6.89 1.31
N TRP A 45 21.87 -7.79 1.91
CA TRP A 45 21.19 -7.55 3.18
C TRP A 45 22.20 -7.40 4.33
N ALA A 46 22.01 -6.38 5.15
CA ALA A 46 22.61 -6.29 6.47
C ALA A 46 21.90 -7.28 7.43
N PRO A 47 22.55 -7.68 8.54
CA PRO A 47 21.88 -8.41 9.61
C PRO A 47 20.64 -7.64 10.09
N PHE A 48 19.51 -8.33 10.24
CA PHE A 48 18.28 -7.72 10.74
C PHE A 48 18.45 -7.33 12.20
N ILE A 49 18.41 -6.03 12.51
CA ILE A 49 18.53 -5.50 13.87
C ILE A 49 17.29 -4.64 14.14
N GLY A 50 16.39 -5.12 15.00
CA GLY A 50 15.18 -4.38 15.36
C GLY A 50 14.13 -4.31 14.23
N PRO A 51 13.29 -3.25 14.18
CA PRO A 51 12.22 -3.11 13.20
C PRO A 51 12.71 -2.58 11.84
N VAL A 52 14.03 -2.50 11.63
CA VAL A 52 14.64 -2.00 10.38
C VAL A 52 15.45 -3.10 9.68
N ALA A 53 15.16 -3.32 8.40
CA ALA A 53 15.91 -4.18 7.50
C ALA A 53 16.62 -3.33 6.45
N THR A 54 17.88 -3.62 6.19
CA THR A 54 18.72 -2.74 5.35
C THR A 54 19.37 -3.54 4.23
N VAL A 55 19.32 -3.04 3.01
CA VAL A 55 20.06 -3.55 1.84
C VAL A 55 21.12 -2.54 1.44
N SER A 56 22.36 -2.99 1.31
CA SER A 56 23.44 -2.22 0.71
C SER A 56 23.63 -2.60 -0.75
N PHE A 57 23.85 -1.63 -1.63
CA PHE A 57 24.15 -1.87 -3.04
C PHE A 57 25.63 -1.59 -3.29
N PRO A 58 26.50 -2.61 -3.36
CA PRO A 58 27.95 -2.42 -3.46
C PRO A 58 28.40 -1.88 -4.82
N ASN A 59 27.53 -1.94 -5.84
CA ASN A 59 27.78 -1.45 -7.18
C ASN A 59 26.76 -0.38 -7.58
N PRO A 60 27.10 0.55 -8.49
CA PRO A 60 26.16 1.54 -8.98
C PRO A 60 25.00 0.91 -9.76
N ILE A 61 23.79 1.46 -9.64
CA ILE A 61 22.60 1.00 -10.36
C ILE A 61 22.31 1.97 -11.51
N SER A 62 22.19 1.44 -12.73
CA SER A 62 21.96 2.22 -13.94
C SER A 62 20.49 2.65 -14.10
N ILE A 63 20.29 3.81 -14.74
CA ILE A 63 18.97 4.34 -15.13
C ILE A 63 18.18 3.30 -15.93
N GLY A 64 16.88 3.19 -15.64
CA GLY A 64 15.96 2.24 -16.27
C GLY A 64 16.04 0.81 -15.72
N GLY A 65 16.97 0.52 -14.80
CA GLY A 65 17.00 -0.73 -14.07
C GLY A 65 15.86 -0.81 -13.05
N ILE A 66 15.11 -1.91 -13.08
CA ILE A 66 14.17 -2.28 -12.03
C ILE A 66 14.91 -3.16 -11.04
N CYS A 67 14.96 -2.72 -9.80
CA CYS A 67 15.51 -3.47 -8.69
C CYS A 67 14.39 -3.78 -7.70
N THR A 68 14.53 -4.88 -7.00
CA THR A 68 13.51 -5.43 -6.12
C THR A 68 14.18 -5.84 -4.83
N ALA A 69 13.58 -5.50 -3.70
CA ALA A 69 13.94 -6.00 -2.39
C ALA A 69 12.72 -6.69 -1.79
N THR A 70 12.84 -7.99 -1.54
CA THR A 70 11.73 -8.82 -1.07
C THR A 70 12.00 -9.31 0.35
N LEU A 71 11.06 -9.01 1.24
CA LEU A 71 11.11 -9.32 2.66
C LEU A 71 10.00 -10.28 3.07
N LEU A 72 10.29 -11.09 4.09
CA LEU A 72 9.33 -11.89 4.83
C LEU A 72 9.06 -11.21 6.17
N VAL A 73 7.81 -10.82 6.41
CA VAL A 73 7.40 -10.03 7.58
C VAL A 73 6.22 -10.69 8.27
N CYS A 74 6.20 -10.73 9.61
CA CYS A 74 5.07 -11.25 10.40
C CYS A 74 4.51 -10.24 11.40
N VAL A 75 3.21 -10.34 11.74
CA VAL A 75 2.54 -9.50 12.75
C VAL A 75 2.59 -10.15 14.14
N ASP A 76 2.64 -11.48 14.18
CA ASP A 76 2.83 -12.29 15.37
C ASP A 76 3.45 -13.63 14.93
N PRO A 77 4.65 -14.00 15.44
CA PRO A 77 5.28 -15.28 15.12
C PRO A 77 4.45 -16.50 15.57
N LEU A 78 3.44 -16.34 16.43
CA LEU A 78 2.60 -17.42 16.96
C LEU A 78 1.13 -17.40 16.45
N ALA A 79 0.68 -16.35 15.75
CA ALA A 79 -0.74 -16.19 15.41
C ALA A 79 -1.06 -15.74 13.98
N SER A 80 -0.07 -15.26 13.20
CA SER A 80 -0.32 -14.73 11.85
C SER A 80 0.60 -15.38 10.80
N ALA A 81 0.08 -15.57 9.58
CA ALA A 81 0.94 -15.86 8.45
C ALA A 81 1.73 -14.58 8.05
N PRO A 82 3.00 -14.68 7.64
CA PRO A 82 3.80 -13.60 7.15
C PRO A 82 3.30 -13.30 5.75
N PHE A 83 3.34 -12.05 5.40
CA PHE A 83 3.14 -11.66 4.03
C PHE A 83 4.51 -11.38 3.43
N VAL A 84 4.62 -11.67 2.14
CA VAL A 84 5.76 -11.23 1.35
C VAL A 84 5.51 -9.77 1.06
N SER A 85 6.48 -8.94 1.40
CA SER A 85 6.48 -7.55 0.98
C SER A 85 7.61 -7.39 -0.02
N THR A 86 7.26 -7.12 -1.27
CA THR A 86 8.23 -6.80 -2.33
C THR A 86 8.17 -5.31 -2.57
N ALA A 87 9.28 -4.61 -2.32
CA ALA A 87 9.46 -3.29 -2.87
C ALA A 87 10.14 -3.40 -4.23
N GLU A 88 9.47 -2.93 -5.25
CA GLU A 88 10.10 -2.63 -6.53
C GLU A 88 10.53 -1.16 -6.53
N PHE A 89 11.79 -0.91 -6.84
CA PHE A 89 12.29 0.43 -7.06
C PHE A 89 13.01 0.49 -8.41
N SER A 90 12.62 1.45 -9.23
CA SER A 90 13.26 1.70 -10.52
C SER A 90 13.97 3.03 -10.48
N VAL A 91 15.19 3.08 -11.03
CA VAL A 91 15.91 4.34 -11.24
C VAL A 91 15.31 5.02 -12.47
N GLN A 92 14.24 5.79 -12.28
CA GLN A 92 13.76 6.70 -13.33
C GLN A 92 14.42 8.06 -13.18
N THR A 93 14.71 8.69 -14.29
CA THR A 93 15.19 10.06 -14.32
C THR A 93 14.13 10.96 -13.68
N GLY A 94 14.47 11.71 -12.63
CA GLY A 94 14.00 13.09 -12.53
C GLY A 94 13.33 13.62 -11.27
N PHE A 95 13.89 13.33 -10.10
CA PHE A 95 13.77 14.33 -9.04
C PHE A 95 14.68 15.52 -9.37
N GLY A 96 14.11 16.72 -9.42
CA GLY A 96 14.91 17.95 -9.31
C GLY A 96 15.68 18.00 -7.97
N PRO A 97 16.59 18.96 -7.75
CA PRO A 97 17.25 19.11 -6.45
C PRO A 97 16.22 19.30 -5.32
N ASN A 98 16.54 18.84 -4.09
CA ASN A 98 15.74 19.18 -2.92
C ASN A 98 15.65 20.71 -2.83
N ILE A 99 14.43 21.24 -2.81
CA ILE A 99 14.21 22.70 -2.75
C ILE A 99 14.07 23.22 -1.32
N ILE A 100 14.20 22.35 -0.31
CA ILE A 100 14.19 22.68 1.12
C ILE A 100 15.62 22.88 1.62
N ASN A 101 15.90 24.00 2.31
CA ASN A 101 17.28 24.41 2.63
C ASN A 101 17.84 23.90 3.98
N ASN A 102 16.99 23.37 4.87
CA ASN A 102 17.36 22.86 6.20
C ASN A 102 16.28 21.92 6.75
N GLY A 103 15.92 20.90 5.96
CA GLY A 103 14.81 20.02 6.28
C GLY A 103 15.10 18.98 7.36
N ASP A 104 16.38 18.64 7.54
CA ASP A 104 16.96 17.76 8.56
C ASP A 104 17.34 18.52 9.84
N PHE A 105 17.11 19.84 9.88
CA PHE A 105 17.39 20.71 11.03
C PHE A 105 18.83 20.73 11.55
N GLU A 106 19.80 20.16 10.82
CA GLU A 106 21.21 20.10 11.24
C GLU A 106 21.91 21.46 11.24
N LEU A 107 21.38 22.42 10.49
CA LEU A 107 21.83 23.82 10.56
C LEU A 107 21.23 24.58 11.76
N GLY A 108 20.44 23.91 12.60
CA GLY A 108 19.75 24.48 13.74
C GLY A 108 18.51 25.27 13.33
N ASN A 109 18.20 26.33 14.08
CA ASN A 109 17.00 27.12 13.88
C ASN A 109 17.14 28.18 12.76
N VAL A 110 17.38 27.73 11.53
CA VAL A 110 17.56 28.58 10.34
C VAL A 110 16.83 27.98 9.14
N GLY A 111 16.55 28.78 8.11
CA GLY A 111 16.00 28.28 6.84
C GLY A 111 14.48 28.09 6.78
N PHE A 112 13.77 28.26 7.91
CA PHE A 112 12.31 28.19 7.97
C PHE A 112 11.74 29.23 8.94
N ASN A 113 10.42 29.40 8.94
CA ASN A 113 9.68 30.23 9.89
C ASN A 113 8.74 29.38 10.75
N SER A 114 8.34 29.91 11.90
CA SER A 114 7.33 29.33 12.77
C SER A 114 6.50 30.40 13.45
N ASN A 115 5.20 30.13 13.67
CA ASN A 115 4.36 30.92 14.57
C ASN A 115 4.53 30.49 16.04
N TYR A 116 5.12 29.32 16.30
CA TYR A 116 5.49 28.92 17.64
C TYR A 116 6.71 29.77 18.04
N PRO A 117 6.70 30.48 19.18
CA PRO A 117 7.91 31.14 19.65
C PRO A 117 8.96 30.12 20.09
N LEU A 118 10.23 30.47 19.90
CA LEU A 118 11.36 29.65 20.37
C LEU A 118 11.30 29.41 21.89
N GLY A 119 11.62 28.18 22.27
CA GLY A 119 11.69 27.71 23.65
C GLY A 119 10.97 26.38 23.84
N CYS A 120 10.82 25.95 25.08
CA CYS A 120 10.13 24.71 25.39
C CYS A 120 9.46 24.72 26.77
N LEU A 121 8.76 23.63 27.09
CA LEU A 121 8.02 23.42 28.35
C LEU A 121 6.87 24.41 28.59
N HIS A 122 6.36 25.02 27.51
CA HIS A 122 5.12 25.78 27.52
C HIS A 122 4.40 25.52 26.21
N GLU A 123 3.09 25.38 26.31
CA GLU A 123 2.19 25.15 25.19
C GLU A 123 2.45 26.12 24.03
N GLY A 124 2.53 25.56 22.82
CA GLY A 124 2.73 26.30 21.58
C GLY A 124 4.15 26.82 21.36
N ARG A 125 5.18 26.17 21.89
CA ARG A 125 6.60 26.53 21.68
C ARG A 125 7.38 25.44 20.97
N TYR A 126 8.42 25.83 20.25
CA TYR A 126 9.29 24.88 19.56
C TYR A 126 10.78 25.14 19.82
N GLN A 127 11.58 24.09 19.63
CA GLN A 127 13.03 24.17 19.66
C GLN A 127 13.63 23.11 18.72
N ILE A 128 14.77 23.43 18.11
CA ILE A 128 15.60 22.41 17.46
C ILE A 128 16.44 21.70 18.53
N SER A 129 16.23 20.39 18.67
CA SER A 129 16.77 19.61 19.79
C SER A 129 17.69 18.49 19.31
N PRO A 130 18.87 18.32 19.93
CA PRO A 130 19.67 17.12 19.71
C PRO A 130 19.02 15.94 20.44
N GLY A 131 18.58 14.90 19.71
CA GLY A 131 18.07 13.67 20.29
C GLY A 131 19.17 12.95 21.07
N SER A 132 19.17 13.03 22.40
CA SER A 132 20.13 12.29 23.23
C SER A 132 19.43 11.44 24.28
N VAL A 133 19.79 10.15 24.34
CA VAL A 133 19.46 9.25 25.45
C VAL A 133 20.45 9.32 26.62
N ASN A 134 21.57 10.06 26.50
CA ASN A 134 22.66 10.06 27.47
C ASN A 134 23.17 11.49 27.81
N ALA A 135 22.81 11.97 29.02
CA ALA A 135 23.36 13.11 29.77
C ALA A 135 23.20 14.55 29.22
N PRO A 136 23.07 15.54 30.12
CA PRO A 136 21.75 15.96 30.59
C PRO A 136 20.86 16.34 29.39
N LEU A 137 19.65 15.78 29.37
CA LEU A 137 18.66 16.08 28.34
C LEU A 137 18.51 17.61 28.15
N PRO A 138 18.34 18.10 26.91
CA PRO A 138 17.90 19.47 26.66
C PRO A 138 16.72 19.81 27.58
N PRO A 139 16.56 21.05 28.07
CA PRO A 139 15.51 21.39 29.04
C PRO A 139 14.10 20.89 28.65
N CYS A 140 13.86 20.75 27.35
CA CYS A 140 12.62 20.35 26.69
C CYS A 140 12.34 18.85 26.77
N LEU A 141 13.38 18.04 26.82
CA LEU A 141 13.32 16.59 26.98
C LEU A 141 13.50 16.28 28.47
N ASN A 142 12.46 15.77 29.11
CA ASN A 142 12.49 15.37 30.52
C ASN A 142 11.93 13.95 30.66
N TYR A 143 11.68 13.47 31.89
CA TYR A 143 11.14 12.12 32.08
C TYR A 143 9.81 11.83 31.34
N ASN A 144 9.05 12.86 30.97
CA ASN A 144 7.76 12.74 30.29
C ASN A 144 7.84 12.95 28.76
N HIS A 145 8.96 13.41 28.22
CA HIS A 145 9.15 13.64 26.79
C HIS A 145 10.40 12.92 26.26
N ARG A 146 10.26 12.13 25.20
CA ARG A 146 11.41 11.61 24.45
C ARG A 146 11.24 11.89 22.97
N GLY A 147 12.38 12.12 22.33
CA GLY A 147 12.49 12.34 20.90
C GLY A 147 13.93 12.10 20.51
N LEU A 148 14.15 11.11 19.66
CA LEU A 148 15.39 10.93 18.90
C LEU A 148 15.19 11.50 17.51
N ASP A 149 16.23 12.13 16.96
CA ASP A 149 16.32 12.44 15.53
C ASP A 149 16.01 11.18 14.71
N HIS A 150 15.28 11.39 13.61
CA HIS A 150 14.87 10.33 12.72
C HIS A 150 16.08 9.66 12.03
N THR A 151 17.12 10.40 11.67
CA THR A 151 18.28 9.90 10.90
C THR A 151 19.43 9.40 11.82
N PRO A 152 19.64 8.09 12.02
CA PRO A 152 20.63 7.61 12.97
C PRO A 152 22.07 7.82 12.45
N GLY A 153 22.87 8.59 13.18
CA GLY A 153 24.34 8.57 13.07
C GLY A 153 24.99 9.53 12.07
N LEU A 154 24.24 10.42 11.42
CA LEU A 154 24.78 11.50 10.57
C LEU A 154 24.18 12.90 10.86
N GLY A 155 23.12 12.95 11.67
CA GLY A 155 22.57 14.13 12.32
C GLY A 155 22.26 13.82 13.78
N VAL A 156 21.86 14.83 14.56
CA VAL A 156 21.22 14.62 15.88
C VAL A 156 19.99 15.49 16.07
N ASN A 157 19.68 16.41 15.17
CA ASN A 157 18.74 17.50 15.38
C ASN A 157 17.40 17.21 14.72
N TYR A 158 16.32 17.57 15.43
CA TYR A 158 14.98 17.59 14.87
C TYR A 158 14.20 18.76 15.48
N LEU A 159 13.06 19.12 14.89
CA LEU A 159 12.16 20.12 15.45
C LEU A 159 11.27 19.46 16.51
N TYR A 160 11.45 19.83 17.77
CA TYR A 160 10.55 19.51 18.87
C TYR A 160 9.53 20.63 19.07
N ALA A 161 8.26 20.28 19.29
CA ALA A 161 7.21 21.22 19.66
C ALA A 161 6.37 20.73 20.85
N ASP A 162 6.20 21.61 21.84
CA ASP A 162 5.18 21.53 22.89
C ASP A 162 3.89 22.04 22.25
N GLY A 163 2.96 21.14 21.95
CA GLY A 163 1.87 21.40 21.01
C GLY A 163 0.94 22.52 21.47
N SER A 164 0.26 23.21 20.56
CA SER A 164 -0.77 24.21 20.89
C SER A 164 -2.18 23.69 20.62
N GLU A 165 -3.15 24.13 21.43
CA GLU A 165 -4.59 24.08 21.09
C GLU A 165 -4.94 24.95 19.89
N ASN A 166 -4.06 25.89 19.51
CA ASN A 166 -4.25 26.73 18.35
C ASN A 166 -3.87 25.99 17.05
N THR A 167 -4.89 25.40 16.42
CA THR A 167 -4.76 24.62 15.19
C THR A 167 -4.48 25.46 13.93
N THR A 168 -4.35 26.78 14.06
CA THR A 168 -4.14 27.69 12.92
C THR A 168 -2.68 28.07 12.70
N TRP A 169 -1.84 27.90 13.72
CA TRP A 169 -0.42 28.27 13.71
C TRP A 169 0.43 27.33 12.87
N ASP A 170 1.30 27.93 12.05
CA ASP A 170 2.34 27.19 11.34
C ASP A 170 3.45 26.81 12.33
N VAL A 171 3.67 25.51 12.50
CA VAL A 171 4.79 25.03 13.33
C VAL A 171 6.09 25.12 12.54
N TRP A 172 5.99 24.87 11.23
CA TRP A 172 7.07 25.04 10.26
C TRP A 172 6.49 25.59 8.96
N ASN A 173 7.16 26.56 8.36
CA ASN A 173 6.89 26.97 6.98
C ASN A 173 8.12 27.52 6.26
N GLU A 174 8.19 27.30 4.96
CA GLU A 174 9.22 27.84 4.06
C GLU A 174 8.58 28.32 2.76
N ASN A 175 9.02 29.48 2.27
CA ASN A 175 8.66 29.94 0.94
C ASN A 175 9.67 29.39 -0.06
N VAL A 176 9.22 28.54 -0.97
CA VAL A 176 10.08 27.88 -1.95
C VAL A 176 9.79 28.36 -3.37
N PRO A 177 10.81 28.47 -4.24
CA PRO A 177 10.61 28.69 -5.66
C PRO A 177 10.09 27.41 -6.33
N VAL A 178 9.08 27.54 -7.19
CA VAL A 178 8.52 26.41 -7.93
C VAL A 178 8.17 26.82 -9.36
N THR A 179 8.05 25.84 -10.26
CA THR A 179 7.64 26.09 -11.64
C THR A 179 6.12 25.93 -11.76
N ILE A 180 5.42 26.92 -12.33
CA ILE A 180 3.96 26.86 -12.49
C ILE A 180 3.57 25.66 -13.36
N GLY A 181 2.59 24.87 -12.91
CA GLY A 181 2.08 23.70 -13.64
C GLY A 181 2.98 22.47 -13.57
N GLN A 182 4.10 22.54 -12.85
CA GLN A 182 5.01 21.44 -12.64
C GLN A 182 4.67 20.70 -11.35
N ASP A 183 4.50 19.38 -11.39
CA ASP A 183 4.24 18.60 -10.18
C ASP A 183 5.46 18.58 -9.25
N TYR A 184 5.19 18.59 -7.94
CA TYR A 184 6.16 18.45 -6.87
C TYR A 184 5.70 17.39 -5.87
N SER A 185 6.66 16.71 -5.25
CA SER A 185 6.44 15.78 -4.15
C SER A 185 7.10 16.31 -2.88
N PHE A 186 6.31 16.49 -1.83
CA PHE A 186 6.72 16.90 -0.50
C PHE A 186 6.77 15.68 0.41
N ILE A 187 7.80 15.61 1.27
CA ILE A 187 8.03 14.54 2.24
C ILE A 187 8.40 15.18 3.58
N ALA A 188 7.91 14.60 4.68
CA ALA A 188 8.31 14.95 6.04
C ALA A 188 8.10 13.75 6.97
N TRP A 189 8.73 13.79 8.15
CA TRP A 189 8.55 12.81 9.21
C TRP A 189 8.01 13.45 10.46
N TYR A 190 7.07 12.79 11.13
CA TYR A 190 6.40 13.29 12.33
C TYR A 190 6.50 12.28 13.47
N ASN A 191 6.68 12.71 14.71
CA ASN A 191 6.78 11.82 15.86
C ASN A 191 5.90 12.33 17.00
N ASN A 192 5.28 11.43 17.76
CA ASN A 192 4.73 11.80 19.07
C ASN A 192 5.88 11.79 20.07
N VAL A 193 6.07 12.88 20.82
CA VAL A 193 7.19 12.98 21.78
C VAL A 193 6.74 12.89 23.24
N SER A 194 5.45 12.65 23.51
CA SER A 194 4.85 12.71 24.85
C SER A 194 4.39 11.33 25.38
N PHE A 195 4.91 10.88 26.54
CA PHE A 195 4.52 9.60 27.18
C PHE A 195 3.17 9.65 27.90
N LYS A 196 2.57 10.82 28.03
CA LYS A 196 1.43 10.99 28.93
C LYS A 196 0.24 10.22 28.37
N ASN A 197 -0.41 9.41 29.24
CA ASN A 197 -1.77 8.90 29.06
C ASN A 197 -2.73 10.10 28.93
N SER A 198 -2.74 10.69 27.75
CA SER A 198 -3.35 11.96 27.43
C SER A 198 -4.61 11.73 26.60
N SER A 199 -5.48 12.72 26.59
CA SER A 199 -6.82 12.67 26.02
C SER A 199 -6.85 12.67 24.48
N SER A 200 -5.71 12.83 23.80
CA SER A 200 -5.63 12.98 22.34
C SER A 200 -4.20 12.86 21.83
N ASN A 201 -4.01 12.22 20.68
CA ASN A 201 -2.72 12.17 20.00
C ASN A 201 -2.51 13.41 19.11
N PRO A 202 -1.25 13.78 18.83
CA PRO A 202 -0.98 14.84 17.87
C PRO A 202 -1.46 14.44 16.47
N ARG A 203 -2.04 15.40 15.76
CA ARG A 203 -2.56 15.28 14.40
C ARG A 203 -1.90 16.34 13.53
N MET A 204 -1.22 15.93 12.46
CA MET A 204 -0.44 16.81 11.61
C MET A 204 -1.10 16.96 10.23
N GLN A 205 -1.06 18.17 9.67
CA GLN A 205 -1.56 18.45 8.31
C GLN A 205 -0.60 19.36 7.57
N PHE A 206 -0.32 18.98 6.33
CA PHE A 206 0.46 19.77 5.38
C PHE A 206 -0.43 20.68 4.54
N TYR A 207 0.07 21.87 4.24
CA TYR A 207 -0.58 22.86 3.41
C TYR A 207 0.37 23.42 2.36
N VAL A 208 -0.19 23.69 1.17
CA VAL A 208 0.42 24.56 0.16
C VAL A 208 -0.36 25.87 0.16
N ASN A 209 0.33 26.96 0.48
CA ASN A 209 -0.28 28.24 0.84
C ASN A 209 -1.29 28.05 1.98
N ASN A 210 -2.60 28.18 1.73
CA ASN A 210 -3.64 27.99 2.73
C ASN A 210 -4.51 26.75 2.46
N THR A 211 -4.15 25.94 1.46
CA THR A 211 -4.92 24.76 1.04
C THR A 211 -4.29 23.51 1.66
N PRO A 212 -5.06 22.69 2.42
CA PRO A 212 -4.55 21.42 2.93
C PRO A 212 -4.31 20.45 1.78
N ILE A 213 -3.15 19.79 1.76
CA ILE A 213 -2.79 18.79 0.75
C ILE A 213 -2.42 17.50 1.47
N GLY A 214 -2.87 16.36 0.95
CA GLY A 214 -2.67 15.05 1.57
C GLY A 214 -3.61 14.82 2.77
N SER A 215 -3.56 13.59 3.31
CA SER A 215 -4.37 13.20 4.46
C SER A 215 -3.81 13.76 5.75
N VAL A 216 -4.66 13.98 6.75
CA VAL A 216 -4.22 14.23 8.13
C VAL A 216 -3.44 13.01 8.63
N VAL A 217 -2.31 13.25 9.29
CA VAL A 217 -1.52 12.20 9.95
C VAL A 217 -1.86 12.17 11.44
N ASP A 218 -2.45 11.06 11.90
CA ASP A 218 -2.70 10.81 13.32
C ASP A 218 -1.49 10.05 13.91
N LEU A 219 -0.74 10.69 14.81
CA LEU A 219 0.45 10.07 15.40
C LEU A 219 0.06 9.01 16.45
N PRO A 220 0.80 7.91 16.57
CA PRO A 220 0.51 6.87 17.56
C PRO A 220 0.75 7.38 18.99
N MET A 221 0.11 6.74 19.97
CA MET A 221 0.34 7.04 21.40
C MET A 221 1.75 6.68 21.87
N THR A 222 2.45 5.80 21.15
CA THR A 222 3.81 5.36 21.48
C THR A 222 4.80 6.43 21.03
N PRO A 223 5.55 7.07 21.96
CA PRO A 223 6.55 8.05 21.57
C PRO A 223 7.76 7.41 20.89
N ASP A 224 8.57 8.22 20.20
CA ASP A 224 9.77 7.78 19.45
C ASP A 224 9.44 6.80 18.31
N VAL A 225 8.26 6.98 17.70
CA VAL A 225 7.86 6.29 16.47
C VAL A 225 7.63 7.35 15.41
N TRP A 226 8.62 7.53 14.53
CA TRP A 226 8.51 8.43 13.39
C TRP A 226 7.51 7.87 12.37
N VAL A 227 6.58 8.72 11.95
CA VAL A 227 5.52 8.44 10.99
C VAL A 227 5.78 9.29 9.75
N PRO A 228 5.85 8.68 8.57
CA PRO A 228 6.09 9.42 7.35
C PRO A 228 4.87 10.16 6.86
N PHE A 229 5.13 11.22 6.10
CA PHE A 229 4.12 11.92 5.34
C PHE A 229 4.65 12.22 3.94
N SER A 230 3.80 12.04 2.94
CA SER A 230 4.05 12.52 1.60
C SER A 230 2.80 13.12 0.96
N ALA A 231 3.01 14.10 0.10
CA ALA A 231 1.96 14.77 -0.64
C ALA A 231 2.48 15.30 -1.98
N ASN A 232 1.68 15.15 -3.02
CA ASN A 232 1.96 15.73 -4.33
C ASN A 232 1.12 16.98 -4.55
N PHE A 233 1.69 17.99 -5.20
CA PHE A 233 0.97 19.21 -5.56
C PHE A 233 1.49 19.82 -6.85
N THR A 234 0.60 20.49 -7.58
CA THR A 234 0.91 21.27 -8.78
C THR A 234 0.70 22.75 -8.46
N PRO A 235 1.75 23.58 -8.43
CA PRO A 235 1.65 24.97 -8.03
C PRO A 235 1.10 25.84 -9.17
N LEU A 236 0.22 26.77 -8.80
CA LEU A 236 -0.39 27.75 -9.71
C LEU A 236 0.35 29.10 -9.72
N ALA A 237 1.43 29.21 -8.95
CA ALA A 237 2.29 30.40 -8.82
C ALA A 237 3.76 29.98 -8.85
N SER A 238 4.66 30.90 -9.19
CA SER A 238 6.10 30.63 -9.28
C SER A 238 6.81 30.55 -7.92
N SER A 239 6.05 30.69 -6.83
CA SER A 239 6.49 30.47 -5.46
C SER A 239 5.27 30.07 -4.64
N VAL A 240 5.48 29.15 -3.70
CA VAL A 240 4.46 28.71 -2.74
C VAL A 240 5.04 28.73 -1.33
N THR A 241 4.18 28.94 -0.34
CA THR A 241 4.53 28.69 1.06
C THR A 241 4.14 27.26 1.41
N LEU A 242 5.11 26.42 1.73
CA LEU A 242 4.88 25.08 2.28
C LEU A 242 4.72 25.21 3.78
N ARG A 243 3.71 24.57 4.38
CA ARG A 243 3.41 24.72 5.81
C ARG A 243 3.04 23.39 6.46
N ILE A 244 3.46 23.22 7.70
CA ILE A 244 3.04 22.11 8.56
C ILE A 244 2.34 22.70 9.78
N LYS A 245 1.15 22.21 10.09
CA LYS A 245 0.37 22.56 11.28
C LYS A 245 0.06 21.33 12.11
N SER A 246 0.02 21.50 13.43
CA SER A 246 -0.73 20.59 14.30
C SER A 246 -2.19 21.04 14.29
N ILE A 247 -3.10 20.12 14.01
CA ILE A 247 -4.55 20.34 14.06
C ILE A 247 -5.19 19.73 15.31
N THR A 248 -4.37 19.47 16.32
CA THR A 248 -4.78 18.91 17.61
C THR A 248 -5.34 20.03 18.47
N GLY A 249 -6.66 20.10 18.62
CA GLY A 249 -7.34 21.19 19.35
C GLY A 249 -7.35 21.03 20.88
N THR A 250 -6.42 20.27 21.45
CA THR A 250 -6.39 19.87 22.87
C THR A 250 -4.97 19.95 23.41
N ALA A 251 -4.77 20.62 24.56
CA ALA A 251 -3.43 20.86 25.14
C ALA A 251 -2.75 19.60 25.71
N GLY A 252 -3.50 18.53 25.96
CA GLY A 252 -2.95 17.31 26.56
C GLY A 252 -2.52 16.30 25.49
N GLY A 253 -1.22 16.01 25.41
CA GLY A 253 -0.69 14.94 24.55
C GLY A 253 -0.44 15.31 23.11
N ASN A 254 -0.50 16.60 22.80
CA ASN A 254 -0.35 17.15 21.47
C ASN A 254 1.11 17.54 21.15
N ASP A 255 2.09 17.07 21.91
CA ASP A 255 3.52 17.34 21.67
C ASP A 255 4.06 16.44 20.55
N PHE A 256 4.84 17.00 19.63
CA PHE A 256 5.35 16.26 18.49
C PHE A 256 6.77 16.68 18.06
N GLY A 257 7.39 15.79 17.28
CA GLY A 257 8.62 16.02 16.54
C GLY A 257 8.34 16.16 15.05
N ILE A 258 9.13 16.95 14.33
CA ILE A 258 9.18 17.03 12.86
C ILE A 258 10.63 16.87 12.42
N ASP A 259 10.86 16.10 11.37
CA ASP A 259 12.19 15.89 10.80
C ASP A 259 12.18 15.60 9.30
N ASP A 260 13.37 15.63 8.70
CA ASP A 260 13.67 15.19 7.34
C ASP A 260 12.69 15.70 6.26
N ILE A 261 12.45 17.02 6.30
CA ILE A 261 11.58 17.70 5.34
C ILE A 261 12.28 17.82 3.99
N SER A 262 11.63 17.36 2.92
CA SER A 262 12.17 17.49 1.57
C SER A 262 11.07 17.74 0.54
N CYS A 263 11.45 18.37 -0.57
CA CYS A 263 10.53 18.64 -1.66
C CYS A 263 11.27 18.61 -2.99
N TYR A 264 10.70 17.92 -3.97
CA TYR A 264 11.35 17.67 -5.26
C TYR A 264 10.39 17.92 -6.40
N MET A 265 10.92 18.42 -7.52
CA MET A 265 10.19 18.48 -8.79
C MET A 265 9.93 17.06 -9.29
N SER A 266 8.67 16.70 -9.51
CA SER A 266 8.20 15.41 -10.03
C SER A 266 8.07 15.49 -11.55
N ASN A 267 9.09 15.11 -12.32
CA ASN A 267 8.91 15.06 -13.77
C ASN A 267 7.90 13.95 -14.17
N CYS A 268 7.20 14.18 -15.28
CA CYS A 268 6.14 13.30 -15.81
C CYS A 268 6.55 11.82 -15.78
N TRP A 269 5.75 11.02 -15.05
CA TRP A 269 5.80 9.57 -14.91
C TRP A 269 7.14 9.02 -14.40
N GLY A 270 7.38 9.20 -13.10
CA GLY A 270 8.54 8.61 -12.44
C GLY A 270 8.52 8.63 -10.90
N VAL A 271 7.35 8.50 -10.26
CA VAL A 271 7.33 8.07 -8.85
C VAL A 271 6.80 6.64 -8.80
N ILE A 272 7.65 5.83 -8.17
CA ILE A 272 7.42 4.54 -7.54
C ILE A 272 5.96 4.45 -7.06
N PHE A 273 5.14 3.66 -7.74
CA PHE A 273 4.03 3.04 -7.04
C PHE A 273 4.61 1.88 -6.23
N ASP A 274 4.41 1.97 -4.93
CA ASP A 274 4.33 0.83 -4.05
C ASP A 274 3.24 -0.09 -4.62
N GLN A 275 3.60 -0.99 -5.53
CA GLN A 275 2.75 -2.13 -5.80
C GLN A 275 2.83 -3.00 -4.55
N PHE A 276 1.96 -2.68 -3.60
CA PHE A 276 1.51 -3.61 -2.60
C PHE A 276 0.83 -4.77 -3.32
N SER A 277 1.60 -5.75 -3.74
CA SER A 277 1.07 -7.10 -3.76
C SER A 277 1.02 -7.56 -2.31
N GLN A 278 -0.10 -7.29 -1.64
CA GLN A 278 -0.43 -8.03 -0.44
C GLN A 278 -0.85 -9.44 -0.86
N GLU A 279 0.08 -10.22 -1.38
CA GLU A 279 -0.05 -11.65 -1.20
C GLU A 279 0.20 -11.89 0.29
N GLU A 280 -0.87 -12.14 1.08
CA GLU A 280 -0.72 -13.03 2.25
C GLU A 280 0.07 -14.22 1.74
N ALA A 281 1.34 -14.23 2.08
CA ALA A 281 2.23 -15.29 1.75
C ALA A 281 2.11 -16.33 2.86
N CYS A 282 2.76 -17.43 2.59
CA CYS A 282 2.66 -18.66 3.35
C CYS A 282 3.10 -18.48 4.81
N SER A 283 2.48 -19.17 5.78
CA SER A 283 2.73 -19.04 7.22
C SER A 283 4.22 -19.05 7.67
N CYS A 284 4.52 -18.33 8.76
CA CYS A 284 5.87 -17.95 9.22
C CYS A 284 6.48 -19.13 9.90
N ASP A 285 5.63 -19.78 10.68
CA ASP A 285 5.89 -21.11 11.13
C ASP A 285 6.13 -21.96 9.87
N PRO A 286 7.32 -22.55 9.70
CA PRO A 286 7.57 -23.50 8.63
C PRO A 286 6.64 -24.73 8.73
N ASN A 287 5.91 -24.86 9.85
CA ASN A 287 4.77 -25.73 10.07
C ASN A 287 3.46 -24.96 9.86
N ASP A 288 2.85 -25.18 8.71
CA ASP A 288 2.00 -24.17 8.09
C ASP A 288 0.92 -24.83 7.24
N LYS A 289 -0.17 -24.11 6.98
CA LYS A 289 -1.23 -24.54 6.09
C LYS A 289 -1.63 -23.44 5.12
N LEU A 290 -1.58 -23.79 3.84
CA LEU A 290 -1.91 -22.94 2.71
C LEU A 290 -3.20 -23.38 2.06
N VAL A 291 -3.91 -22.43 1.46
CA VAL A 291 -5.14 -22.69 0.72
C VAL A 291 -5.08 -22.10 -0.68
N ASN A 292 -5.63 -22.83 -1.66
CA ASN A 292 -5.76 -22.39 -3.04
C ASN A 292 -7.08 -22.89 -3.67
N PRO A 293 -7.88 -22.03 -4.32
CA PRO A 293 -7.66 -20.60 -4.46
C PRO A 293 -7.73 -19.89 -3.11
N LYS A 294 -6.90 -18.86 -2.93
CA LYS A 294 -6.94 -17.99 -1.76
C LYS A 294 -8.23 -17.18 -1.71
N GLY A 295 -8.76 -16.82 -2.88
CA GLY A 295 -9.93 -15.98 -3.03
C GLY A 295 -9.60 -14.49 -2.93
N CYS A 296 -10.57 -13.66 -3.25
CA CYS A 296 -10.43 -12.20 -3.26
C CYS A 296 -10.90 -11.56 -1.94
N GLY A 297 -10.34 -10.39 -1.63
CA GLY A 297 -10.67 -9.62 -0.42
C GLY A 297 -10.21 -10.28 0.90
N PRO A 298 -10.43 -9.59 2.03
CA PRO A 298 -9.96 -10.03 3.36
C PRO A 298 -10.67 -11.28 3.90
N ASN A 299 -11.71 -11.75 3.21
CA ASN A 299 -12.48 -12.94 3.60
C ASN A 299 -12.16 -14.17 2.73
N GLY A 300 -11.23 -14.05 1.78
CA GLY A 300 -10.86 -15.13 0.88
C GLY A 300 -12.04 -15.63 0.06
N ASN A 301 -12.76 -14.72 -0.58
CA ASN A 301 -14.00 -15.04 -1.30
C ASN A 301 -13.70 -15.91 -2.53
N ILE A 302 -14.35 -17.06 -2.62
CA ILE A 302 -14.16 -18.04 -3.70
C ILE A 302 -15.51 -18.50 -4.26
N ASN A 303 -15.48 -19.02 -5.49
CA ASN A 303 -16.67 -19.60 -6.11
C ASN A 303 -17.15 -20.84 -5.35
N LYS A 304 -18.46 -21.04 -5.33
CA LYS A 304 -19.05 -22.30 -4.89
C LYS A 304 -18.61 -23.46 -5.79
N ASN A 305 -18.59 -24.66 -5.22
CA ASN A 305 -18.33 -25.93 -5.89
C ASN A 305 -16.91 -26.14 -6.47
N ASP A 306 -16.04 -25.13 -6.40
CA ASP A 306 -14.64 -25.26 -6.75
C ASP A 306 -13.91 -26.21 -5.79
N PHE A 307 -12.85 -26.83 -6.30
CA PHE A 307 -11.94 -27.58 -5.45
C PHE A 307 -11.11 -26.60 -4.64
N ILE A 308 -11.06 -26.82 -3.32
CA ILE A 308 -10.13 -26.16 -2.42
C ILE A 308 -8.93 -27.09 -2.25
N LYS A 309 -7.74 -26.60 -2.58
CA LYS A 309 -6.46 -27.27 -2.37
C LYS A 309 -5.85 -26.77 -1.06
N TYR A 310 -5.50 -27.69 -0.19
CA TYR A 310 -4.70 -27.39 0.99
C TYR A 310 -3.29 -27.96 0.84
N THR A 311 -2.28 -27.18 1.21
CA THR A 311 -0.90 -27.65 1.37
C THR A 311 -0.51 -27.46 2.82
N ILE A 312 -0.12 -28.54 3.50
CA ILE A 312 0.44 -28.48 4.84
C ILE A 312 1.95 -28.67 4.70
N ARG A 313 2.72 -27.69 5.18
CA ARG A 313 4.19 -27.78 5.27
C ARG A 313 4.57 -28.05 6.72
N PHE A 314 5.68 -28.73 6.91
CA PHE A 314 6.24 -29.03 8.22
C PHE A 314 7.75 -28.99 8.17
N LYS A 315 8.38 -28.60 9.26
CA LYS A 315 9.84 -28.57 9.42
C LYS A 315 10.24 -29.04 10.81
N ASN A 316 11.21 -29.93 10.88
CA ASN A 316 11.79 -30.34 12.15
C ASN A 316 12.76 -29.26 12.68
N THR A 317 12.28 -28.43 13.60
CA THR A 317 13.08 -27.40 14.29
C THR A 317 13.71 -27.92 15.59
N GLY A 318 13.58 -29.22 15.89
CA GLY A 318 14.22 -29.86 17.04
C GLY A 318 15.75 -29.97 16.88
N TYR A 319 16.37 -30.72 17.79
CA TYR A 319 17.84 -30.94 17.80
C TYR A 319 18.26 -32.35 17.34
N SER A 320 17.32 -33.17 16.88
CA SER A 320 17.57 -34.54 16.45
C SER A 320 16.58 -34.93 15.35
N PRO A 321 16.88 -35.94 14.51
CA PRO A 321 15.96 -36.41 13.48
C PRO A 321 14.62 -36.82 14.08
N ALA A 322 13.52 -36.46 13.40
CA ALA A 322 12.19 -36.93 13.73
C ALA A 322 11.95 -38.25 12.98
N HIS A 323 11.69 -39.32 13.73
CA HIS A 323 11.54 -40.66 13.14
C HIS A 323 10.18 -40.81 12.45
N ASN A 324 9.15 -40.15 12.98
CA ASN A 324 7.79 -40.20 12.47
C ASN A 324 7.16 -38.81 12.44
N VAL A 325 6.33 -38.57 11.42
CA VAL A 325 5.49 -37.37 11.36
C VAL A 325 4.03 -37.77 11.15
N LEU A 326 3.14 -37.27 12.02
CA LEU A 326 1.69 -37.36 11.84
C LEU A 326 1.11 -35.98 11.57
N VAL A 327 0.36 -35.87 10.47
CA VAL A 327 -0.48 -34.71 10.19
C VAL A 327 -1.93 -35.09 10.50
N LYS A 328 -2.56 -34.39 11.43
CA LYS A 328 -3.99 -34.48 11.74
C LYS A 328 -4.68 -33.19 11.36
N ASP A 329 -5.63 -33.27 10.44
CA ASP A 329 -6.34 -32.13 9.89
C ASP A 329 -7.83 -32.22 10.21
N TYR A 330 -8.38 -31.19 10.89
CA TYR A 330 -9.79 -31.14 11.26
C TYR A 330 -10.60 -30.46 10.16
N ILE A 331 -11.23 -31.27 9.31
CA ILE A 331 -11.93 -30.78 8.11
C ILE A 331 -13.23 -30.08 8.51
N ASP A 332 -13.41 -28.85 8.02
CA ASP A 332 -14.63 -28.06 8.23
C ASP A 332 -15.89 -28.84 7.80
N LYS A 333 -16.95 -28.75 8.60
CA LYS A 333 -18.23 -29.44 8.34
C LYS A 333 -18.87 -29.07 7.01
N ASN A 334 -18.50 -27.95 6.41
CA ASN A 334 -19.00 -27.48 5.12
C ASN A 334 -18.25 -28.13 3.94
N LEU A 335 -17.18 -28.87 4.20
CA LEU A 335 -16.43 -29.62 3.20
C LEU A 335 -16.90 -31.07 3.14
N ASP A 336 -16.89 -31.64 1.94
CA ASP A 336 -17.20 -33.05 1.73
C ASP A 336 -15.92 -33.88 1.82
N ILE A 337 -15.68 -34.43 3.01
CA ILE A 337 -14.50 -35.23 3.33
C ILE A 337 -14.32 -36.45 2.42
N SER A 338 -15.40 -36.97 1.83
CA SER A 338 -15.34 -38.11 0.90
C SER A 338 -14.64 -37.77 -0.42
N THR A 339 -14.53 -36.47 -0.73
CA THR A 339 -13.93 -35.97 -1.98
C THR A 339 -12.42 -35.72 -1.87
N ILE A 340 -11.83 -35.97 -0.69
CA ILE A 340 -10.39 -35.74 -0.46
C ILE A 340 -9.55 -36.56 -1.42
N LYS A 341 -8.69 -35.86 -2.18
CA LYS A 341 -7.66 -36.47 -3.01
C LYS A 341 -6.30 -35.87 -2.68
N ILE A 342 -5.35 -36.71 -2.28
CA ILE A 342 -3.94 -36.32 -2.16
C ILE A 342 -3.41 -36.02 -3.56
N LEU A 343 -2.71 -34.90 -3.70
CA LEU A 343 -2.14 -34.43 -4.96
C LEU A 343 -0.62 -34.59 -4.99
N GLY A 344 0.05 -34.50 -3.84
CA GLY A 344 1.49 -34.70 -3.74
C GLY A 344 1.98 -34.64 -2.30
N SER A 345 3.17 -35.18 -2.06
CA SER A 345 3.88 -35.11 -0.78
C SER A 345 5.38 -35.15 -1.04
N SER A 346 6.18 -34.54 -0.15
CA SER A 346 7.64 -34.62 -0.24
C SER A 346 8.20 -35.98 0.17
N HIS A 347 7.49 -36.68 1.06
CA HIS A 347 7.87 -38.00 1.58
C HIS A 347 6.78 -39.03 1.29
N TYR A 348 7.16 -40.30 1.38
CA TYR A 348 6.23 -41.41 1.18
C TYR A 348 5.18 -41.46 2.28
N ILE A 349 3.90 -41.36 1.90
CA ILE A 349 2.79 -41.49 2.84
C ILE A 349 2.59 -42.98 3.14
N THR A 350 2.92 -43.37 4.35
CA THR A 350 2.81 -44.76 4.83
C THR A 350 1.37 -45.14 5.19
N TYR A 351 0.62 -44.19 5.75
CA TYR A 351 -0.76 -44.40 6.15
C TYR A 351 -1.62 -43.16 5.95
N LYS A 352 -2.88 -43.36 5.54
CA LYS A 352 -3.90 -42.31 5.42
C LYS A 352 -5.25 -42.82 5.92
N GLN A 353 -5.91 -42.06 6.78
CA GLN A 353 -7.23 -42.42 7.32
C GLN A 353 -8.14 -41.20 7.46
N ILE A 354 -9.44 -41.41 7.26
CA ILE A 354 -10.48 -40.46 7.66
C ILE A 354 -11.14 -41.00 8.93
N LEU A 355 -11.19 -40.18 9.98
CA LEU A 355 -11.80 -40.54 11.26
C LEU A 355 -13.28 -40.12 11.31
N PRO A 356 -14.09 -40.74 12.20
CA PRO A 356 -15.51 -40.39 12.36
C PRO A 356 -15.77 -38.93 12.78
N ASP A 357 -14.78 -38.28 13.42
CA ASP A 357 -14.83 -36.87 13.82
C ASP A 357 -14.53 -35.89 12.68
N SER A 358 -14.50 -36.37 11.43
CA SER A 358 -14.12 -35.60 10.24
C SER A 358 -12.66 -35.13 10.23
N SER A 359 -11.77 -35.84 10.93
CA SER A 359 -10.33 -35.62 10.79
C SER A 359 -9.72 -36.45 9.66
N LEU A 360 -8.82 -35.84 8.90
CA LEU A 360 -7.89 -36.55 8.01
C LEU A 360 -6.56 -36.80 8.75
N LEU A 361 -6.13 -38.05 8.82
CA LEU A 361 -4.80 -38.46 9.27
C LEU A 361 -3.92 -38.81 8.09
N ILE A 362 -2.69 -38.32 8.10
CA ILE A 362 -1.63 -38.64 7.13
C ILE A 362 -0.35 -38.92 7.91
N TYR A 363 0.20 -40.12 7.73
CA TYR A 363 1.34 -40.59 8.51
C TYR A 363 2.56 -40.89 7.63
N PHE A 364 3.72 -40.46 8.12
CA PHE A 364 5.04 -40.69 7.54
C PHE A 364 5.89 -41.46 8.56
N GLU A 365 5.75 -42.79 8.60
CA GLU A 365 6.59 -43.65 9.44
C GLU A 365 8.01 -43.76 8.89
N ASN A 366 8.99 -43.82 9.78
CA ASN A 366 10.41 -43.93 9.43
C ASN A 366 10.85 -42.89 8.39
N ILE A 367 10.34 -41.67 8.52
CA ILE A 367 10.69 -40.55 7.64
C ILE A 367 12.13 -40.08 7.85
N GLU A 368 12.67 -40.29 9.06
CA GLU A 368 14.04 -39.90 9.46
C GLU A 368 14.35 -38.44 9.08
N LEU A 369 13.41 -37.54 9.36
CA LEU A 369 13.47 -36.15 8.93
C LEU A 369 14.55 -35.42 9.73
N PRO A 370 15.68 -35.00 9.11
CA PRO A 370 16.79 -34.38 9.82
C PRO A 370 16.38 -33.12 10.57
N ASP A 371 17.17 -32.73 11.57
CA ASP A 371 16.95 -31.47 12.26
C ASP A 371 17.42 -30.26 11.42
N SER A 372 16.80 -29.11 11.66
CA SER A 372 17.07 -27.90 10.88
C SER A 372 18.46 -27.28 11.08
N ILE A 373 19.21 -27.67 12.11
CA ILE A 373 20.57 -27.19 12.34
C ILE A 373 21.55 -28.03 11.49
N SER A 374 21.38 -29.35 11.49
CA SER A 374 22.22 -30.29 10.74
C SER A 374 21.92 -30.27 9.24
N ASP A 375 20.66 -30.16 8.85
CA ASP A 375 20.24 -30.07 7.45
C ASP A 375 19.06 -29.08 7.27
N PRO A 376 19.36 -27.78 7.08
CA PRO A 376 18.33 -26.75 6.92
C PRO A 376 17.37 -26.98 5.75
N ASN A 377 17.81 -27.67 4.70
CA ASN A 377 17.02 -27.94 3.50
C ASN A 377 16.27 -29.28 3.59
N GLY A 378 16.92 -30.32 4.08
CA GLY A 378 16.35 -31.66 4.26
C GLY A 378 15.36 -31.77 5.43
N SER A 379 15.41 -30.85 6.40
CA SER A 379 14.50 -30.81 7.55
C SER A 379 13.04 -30.45 7.23
N ASN A 380 12.70 -30.21 5.96
CA ASN A 380 11.38 -29.75 5.53
C ASN A 380 10.57 -30.87 4.86
N GLY A 381 9.25 -30.84 5.01
CA GLY A 381 8.33 -31.67 4.26
C GLY A 381 6.99 -31.01 3.98
N TYR A 382 6.20 -31.63 3.12
CA TYR A 382 4.86 -31.15 2.79
C TYR A 382 3.92 -32.28 2.38
N VAL A 383 2.62 -32.01 2.48
CA VAL A 383 1.55 -32.77 1.85
C VAL A 383 0.49 -31.83 1.28
N THR A 384 0.04 -32.11 0.06
CA THR A 384 -1.00 -31.36 -0.63
C THR A 384 -2.18 -32.26 -0.93
N PHE A 385 -3.39 -31.78 -0.63
CA PHE A 385 -4.63 -32.46 -1.01
C PHE A 385 -5.68 -31.45 -1.49
N ARG A 386 -6.68 -31.94 -2.21
CA ARG A 386 -7.86 -31.15 -2.57
C ARG A 386 -9.14 -31.75 -2.02
N ILE A 387 -10.14 -30.92 -1.81
CA ILE A 387 -11.45 -31.26 -1.28
C ILE A 387 -12.52 -30.34 -1.89
N LYS A 388 -13.76 -30.82 -2.02
CA LYS A 388 -14.90 -30.01 -2.45
C LYS A 388 -15.72 -29.51 -1.27
N THR A 389 -16.41 -28.40 -1.50
CA THR A 389 -17.51 -27.96 -0.65
C THR A 389 -18.72 -28.88 -0.80
N LYS A 390 -19.55 -28.97 0.25
CA LYS A 390 -20.86 -29.60 0.15
C LYS A 390 -21.76 -28.78 -0.79
N SER A 391 -22.68 -29.46 -1.47
CA SER A 391 -23.65 -28.81 -2.36
C SER A 391 -24.63 -27.90 -1.60
N ASN A 392 -25.15 -26.88 -2.28
CA ASN A 392 -26.23 -26.00 -1.81
C ASN A 392 -25.91 -25.22 -0.51
N LEU A 393 -24.64 -24.87 -0.30
CA LEU A 393 -24.25 -23.95 0.77
C LEU A 393 -24.68 -22.51 0.42
N PRO A 394 -25.20 -21.74 1.39
CA PRO A 394 -25.58 -20.34 1.17
C PRO A 394 -24.36 -19.46 0.90
N ASP A 395 -24.57 -18.33 0.22
CA ASP A 395 -23.57 -17.25 0.10
C ASP A 395 -23.13 -16.77 1.49
N GLY A 396 -21.86 -16.39 1.60
CA GLY A 396 -21.24 -15.98 2.86
C GLY A 396 -20.84 -17.15 3.76
N THR A 397 -20.99 -18.41 3.33
CA THR A 397 -20.53 -19.57 4.13
C THR A 397 -19.02 -19.51 4.32
N VAL A 398 -18.57 -19.40 5.57
CA VAL A 398 -17.16 -19.38 5.93
C VAL A 398 -16.64 -20.82 6.12
N ILE A 399 -15.45 -21.08 5.59
CA ILE A 399 -14.69 -22.31 5.75
C ILE A 399 -13.40 -21.96 6.48
N LEU A 400 -13.20 -22.54 7.66
CA LEU A 400 -11.96 -22.41 8.41
C LEU A 400 -11.27 -23.75 8.49
N ASN A 401 -9.96 -23.79 8.23
CA ASN A 401 -9.24 -25.05 8.26
C ASN A 401 -7.84 -24.92 8.87
N LYS A 402 -7.47 -25.86 9.75
CA LYS A 402 -6.18 -25.91 10.45
C LYS A 402 -5.74 -27.35 10.69
N ALA A 403 -4.45 -27.58 10.81
CA ALA A 403 -3.89 -28.90 11.08
C ALA A 403 -2.99 -28.89 12.32
N GLY A 404 -2.85 -30.07 12.93
CA GLY A 404 -1.82 -30.36 13.92
C GLY A 404 -0.77 -31.29 13.33
N ILE A 405 0.49 -30.98 13.59
CA ILE A 405 1.66 -31.74 13.15
C ILE A 405 2.33 -32.31 14.40
N TYR A 406 2.54 -33.62 14.43
CA TYR A 406 3.20 -34.32 15.53
C TYR A 406 4.50 -34.92 15.01
N PHE A 407 5.60 -34.56 15.66
CA PHE A 407 6.91 -35.16 15.42
C PHE A 407 7.17 -36.17 16.54
N ASP A 408 7.22 -37.46 16.20
CA ASP A 408 7.31 -38.56 17.16
C ASP A 408 6.27 -38.44 18.30
N ASN A 409 6.74 -38.35 19.55
CA ASN A 409 5.91 -38.20 20.75
C ASN A 409 5.95 -36.77 21.32
N ASN A 410 6.39 -35.79 20.53
CA ASN A 410 6.45 -34.40 20.96
C ASN A 410 5.05 -33.76 20.98
N ASP A 411 4.96 -32.60 21.63
CA ASP A 411 3.75 -31.77 21.62
C ASP A 411 3.37 -31.35 20.19
N VAL A 412 2.07 -31.16 19.97
CA VAL A 412 1.53 -30.80 18.66
C VAL A 412 1.96 -29.40 18.24
N VAL A 413 2.45 -29.27 17.01
CA VAL A 413 2.63 -27.99 16.34
C VAL A 413 1.36 -27.66 15.56
N ILE A 414 0.69 -26.57 15.92
CA ILE A 414 -0.57 -26.16 15.30
C ILE A 414 -0.27 -25.17 14.18
N THR A 415 -0.76 -25.46 12.98
CA THR A 415 -0.63 -24.52 11.85
C THR A 415 -1.47 -23.27 12.04
N ASN A 416 -1.19 -22.24 11.24
CA ASN A 416 -2.13 -21.15 11.01
C ASN A 416 -3.52 -21.67 10.54
N ILE A 417 -4.52 -20.80 10.66
CA ILE A 417 -5.87 -21.04 10.17
C ILE A 417 -5.98 -20.48 8.75
N THR A 418 -6.44 -21.31 7.82
CA THR A 418 -6.86 -20.87 6.49
C THR A 418 -8.33 -20.47 6.50
N LYS A 419 -8.71 -19.42 5.75
CA LYS A 419 -10.07 -18.90 5.66
C LYS A 419 -10.47 -18.72 4.21
N ASN A 420 -11.64 -19.23 3.85
CA ASN A 420 -12.33 -18.90 2.62
C ASN A 420 -13.81 -18.62 2.89
N THR A 421 -14.44 -17.84 2.03
CA THR A 421 -15.88 -17.56 2.09
C THR A 421 -16.52 -17.83 0.74
N LEU A 422 -17.64 -18.55 0.74
CA LEU A 422 -18.29 -19.00 -0.49
C LEU A 422 -19.27 -17.96 -1.03
N PHE A 423 -19.15 -17.63 -2.31
CA PHE A 423 -20.11 -16.82 -3.06
C PHE A 423 -20.32 -17.36 -4.47
N ASP A 424 -21.50 -17.12 -5.04
CA ASP A 424 -21.67 -17.24 -6.49
C ASP A 424 -21.04 -16.03 -7.18
N LYS A 425 -20.00 -16.27 -8.01
CA LYS A 425 -19.21 -15.24 -8.71
C LYS A 425 -18.67 -14.17 -7.75
N PRO A 426 -17.66 -14.49 -6.91
CA PRO A 426 -17.15 -13.57 -5.89
C PRO A 426 -16.46 -12.33 -6.49
N GLU A 427 -15.80 -12.49 -7.63
CA GLU A 427 -15.11 -11.40 -8.31
C GLU A 427 -16.11 -10.52 -9.07
N PRO A 428 -16.04 -9.18 -8.88
CA PRO A 428 -16.83 -8.27 -9.69
C PRO A 428 -16.31 -8.17 -11.13
N ASP A 429 -17.19 -7.75 -12.01
CA ASP A 429 -16.98 -7.51 -13.43
C ASP A 429 -17.11 -5.99 -13.68
N SER A 430 -16.02 -5.34 -14.09
CA SER A 430 -15.91 -3.88 -14.22
C SER A 430 -16.02 -3.37 -15.66
N HIS A 431 -16.48 -4.18 -16.61
CA HIS A 431 -16.61 -3.73 -17.99
C HIS A 431 -17.63 -2.60 -18.13
N PHE A 432 -17.34 -1.69 -19.07
CA PHE A 432 -18.21 -0.59 -19.42
C PHE A 432 -18.13 -0.24 -20.92
N SER A 433 -19.05 0.62 -21.35
CA SER A 433 -19.04 1.31 -22.64
C SER A 433 -19.41 2.77 -22.44
N PHE A 434 -19.16 3.62 -23.44
CA PHE A 434 -19.54 5.02 -23.40
C PHE A 434 -19.93 5.54 -24.78
N GLU A 435 -20.74 6.59 -24.81
CA GLU A 435 -21.12 7.30 -26.03
C GLU A 435 -21.22 8.80 -25.76
N HIS A 436 -20.94 9.62 -26.78
CA HIS A 436 -21.14 11.07 -26.67
C HIS A 436 -22.60 11.42 -26.96
N THR A 437 -23.07 12.55 -26.43
CA THR A 437 -24.41 13.06 -26.73
C THR A 437 -24.48 13.60 -28.16
N CYS A 438 -25.65 13.53 -28.79
CA CYS A 438 -25.84 14.11 -30.14
C CYS A 438 -25.58 15.61 -30.22
N ASN A 439 -25.71 16.33 -29.10
CA ASN A 439 -25.55 17.78 -29.06
C ASN A 439 -24.11 18.22 -28.75
N SER A 440 -23.20 17.29 -28.46
CA SER A 440 -21.81 17.60 -28.10
C SER A 440 -20.90 16.38 -28.19
N THR A 441 -19.75 16.52 -28.86
CA THR A 441 -18.66 15.53 -28.84
C THR A 441 -17.84 15.56 -27.55
N SER A 442 -18.10 16.52 -26.67
CA SER A 442 -17.41 16.69 -25.39
C SER A 442 -18.23 16.23 -24.18
N VAL A 443 -19.47 15.75 -24.38
CA VAL A 443 -20.35 15.30 -23.29
C VAL A 443 -20.68 13.83 -23.48
N PHE A 444 -20.41 13.00 -22.48
CA PHE A 444 -20.52 11.54 -22.56
C PHE A 444 -21.47 10.96 -21.52
N ASN A 445 -22.12 9.86 -21.90
CA ASN A 445 -22.80 8.95 -21.01
C ASN A 445 -22.00 7.65 -20.93
N PHE A 446 -21.84 7.14 -19.72
CA PHE A 446 -21.13 5.90 -19.42
C PHE A 446 -22.14 4.84 -18.98
N TYR A 447 -21.97 3.63 -19.51
CA TYR A 447 -22.83 2.49 -19.26
C TYR A 447 -22.01 1.36 -18.69
N TYR A 448 -22.39 0.94 -17.50
CA TYR A 448 -21.91 -0.30 -16.93
C TYR A 448 -22.45 -1.50 -17.75
N THR A 449 -21.54 -2.34 -18.24
CA THR A 449 -21.87 -3.52 -19.04
C THR A 449 -21.46 -4.83 -18.38
N GLY A 450 -20.79 -4.75 -17.23
CA GLY A 450 -20.46 -5.92 -16.44
C GLY A 450 -21.70 -6.62 -15.85
N ASN A 451 -21.53 -7.89 -15.47
CA ASN A 451 -22.58 -8.70 -14.87
C ASN A 451 -22.37 -8.94 -13.37
N THR A 452 -21.83 -7.95 -12.65
CA THR A 452 -21.64 -8.05 -11.20
C THR A 452 -23.00 -8.15 -10.50
N PRO A 453 -23.23 -9.16 -9.65
CA PRO A 453 -24.45 -9.25 -8.86
C PRO A 453 -24.53 -8.17 -7.77
N ASP A 454 -25.58 -8.21 -6.94
CA ASP A 454 -25.88 -7.31 -5.82
C ASP A 454 -24.71 -6.79 -4.95
N ASN A 455 -24.95 -5.67 -4.25
CA ASN A 455 -24.03 -5.02 -3.29
C ASN A 455 -22.67 -4.57 -3.89
N ALA A 456 -22.64 -4.28 -5.18
CA ALA A 456 -21.50 -3.65 -5.83
C ALA A 456 -21.49 -2.13 -5.59
N THR A 457 -20.31 -1.57 -5.35
CA THR A 457 -20.10 -0.12 -5.39
C THR A 457 -19.26 0.24 -6.60
N PHE A 458 -19.59 1.35 -7.23
CA PHE A 458 -18.97 1.85 -8.45
C PHE A 458 -18.06 3.02 -8.09
N LEU A 459 -16.87 3.05 -8.66
CA LEU A 459 -15.95 4.18 -8.58
C LEU A 459 -15.42 4.47 -9.98
N TRP A 460 -15.93 5.55 -10.55
CA TRP A 460 -15.46 6.10 -11.80
C TRP A 460 -14.40 7.16 -11.56
N ASN A 461 -13.36 7.15 -12.38
CA ASN A 461 -12.43 8.23 -12.53
C ASN A 461 -12.31 8.57 -14.03
N PHE A 462 -12.70 9.78 -14.38
CA PHE A 462 -12.73 10.30 -15.75
C PHE A 462 -11.50 11.18 -16.07
N GLY A 463 -10.61 11.39 -15.10
CA GLY A 463 -9.42 12.23 -15.22
C GLY A 463 -9.68 13.73 -15.03
N ASP A 464 -8.60 14.51 -14.93
CA ASP A 464 -8.67 15.93 -14.52
C ASP A 464 -9.43 16.83 -15.49
N ASN A 465 -9.51 16.43 -16.76
CA ASN A 465 -10.17 17.17 -17.82
C ASN A 465 -11.70 16.99 -17.85
N ALA A 466 -12.25 16.14 -16.98
CA ALA A 466 -13.66 15.79 -16.92
C ALA A 466 -14.40 16.53 -15.80
N ILE A 467 -15.68 16.84 -16.03
CA ILE A 467 -16.59 17.42 -15.05
C ILE A 467 -17.88 16.58 -15.02
N PRO A 468 -18.18 15.89 -13.92
CA PRO A 468 -17.33 15.70 -12.74
C PRO A 468 -16.10 14.83 -13.06
N GLN A 469 -15.04 14.94 -12.26
CA GLN A 469 -13.82 14.11 -12.41
C GLN A 469 -14.04 12.66 -11.97
N THR A 470 -14.97 12.43 -11.06
CA THR A 470 -15.30 11.10 -10.51
C THR A 470 -16.81 10.93 -10.37
N SER A 471 -17.27 9.69 -10.30
CA SER A 471 -18.67 9.36 -10.00
C SER A 471 -18.77 8.04 -9.23
N THR A 472 -19.85 7.88 -8.46
CA THR A 472 -20.22 6.61 -7.80
C THR A 472 -21.52 6.02 -8.36
N GLU A 473 -22.10 6.67 -9.36
CA GLU A 473 -23.28 6.16 -10.04
C GLU A 473 -22.92 4.95 -10.90
N GLN A 474 -23.86 4.02 -11.03
CA GLN A 474 -23.68 2.85 -11.89
C GLN A 474 -23.53 3.25 -13.37
N ASN A 475 -24.33 4.21 -13.84
CA ASN A 475 -24.30 4.72 -15.21
C ASN A 475 -24.23 6.26 -15.20
N PRO A 476 -23.04 6.84 -15.01
CA PRO A 476 -22.88 8.28 -14.98
C PRO A 476 -23.26 8.90 -16.34
N SER A 477 -24.09 9.94 -16.30
CA SER A 477 -24.50 10.70 -17.50
C SER A 477 -23.96 12.12 -17.48
N GLU A 478 -23.92 12.76 -18.65
CA GLU A 478 -23.57 14.17 -18.82
C GLU A 478 -22.14 14.54 -18.33
N VAL A 479 -21.18 13.61 -18.43
CA VAL A 479 -19.78 13.87 -18.09
C VAL A 479 -19.14 14.73 -19.18
N VAL A 480 -18.65 15.91 -18.81
CA VAL A 480 -18.13 16.92 -19.75
C VAL A 480 -16.60 16.89 -19.79
N PHE A 481 -16.00 16.68 -20.96
CA PHE A 481 -14.56 16.78 -21.19
C PHE A 481 -14.19 18.14 -21.79
N THR A 482 -13.20 18.80 -21.19
CA THR A 482 -12.89 20.21 -21.48
C THR A 482 -11.85 20.43 -22.58
N ASN A 483 -11.08 19.39 -22.93
CA ASN A 483 -10.00 19.47 -23.91
C ASN A 483 -10.24 18.54 -25.10
N VAL A 484 -10.02 19.06 -26.31
CA VAL A 484 -10.06 18.31 -27.57
C VAL A 484 -8.69 17.73 -27.91
N ASP A 485 -8.65 16.66 -28.70
CA ASP A 485 -7.41 16.01 -29.20
C ASP A 485 -6.42 15.55 -28.12
N ILE A 486 -6.89 15.34 -26.88
CA ILE A 486 -6.14 14.75 -25.78
C ILE A 486 -6.75 13.39 -25.43
N THR A 487 -5.88 12.40 -25.19
CA THR A 487 -6.28 11.10 -24.66
C THR A 487 -6.65 11.23 -23.18
N ASN A 488 -7.93 11.03 -22.87
CA ASN A 488 -8.43 10.92 -21.51
C ASN A 488 -8.43 9.44 -21.10
N ILE A 489 -8.02 9.15 -19.86
CA ILE A 489 -8.02 7.80 -19.30
C ILE A 489 -9.24 7.67 -18.41
N ILE A 490 -10.09 6.69 -18.71
CA ILE A 490 -11.29 6.40 -17.95
C ILE A 490 -11.08 5.10 -17.19
N THR A 491 -11.29 5.16 -15.88
CA THR A 491 -11.18 3.99 -15.00
C THR A 491 -12.53 3.73 -14.35
N LEU A 492 -12.98 2.49 -14.41
CA LEU A 492 -14.07 1.99 -13.57
C LEU A 492 -13.51 0.93 -12.64
N THR A 493 -13.60 1.18 -11.34
CA THR A 493 -13.35 0.19 -10.29
C THR A 493 -14.66 -0.20 -9.63
N ILE A 494 -14.92 -1.51 -9.56
CA ILE A 494 -16.07 -2.09 -8.88
C ILE A 494 -15.58 -2.79 -7.62
N TYR A 495 -16.20 -2.49 -6.48
CA TYR A 495 -15.98 -3.25 -5.24
C TYR A 495 -17.21 -4.07 -4.89
N ARG A 496 -17.03 -5.33 -4.50
CA ARG A 496 -18.09 -6.20 -4.01
C ARG A 496 -17.57 -7.15 -2.95
N ASN A 497 -18.15 -7.10 -1.75
CA ASN A 497 -17.77 -7.97 -0.62
C ASN A 497 -16.26 -7.99 -0.29
N GLY A 498 -15.57 -6.87 -0.53
CA GLY A 498 -14.12 -6.73 -0.34
C GLY A 498 -13.26 -7.22 -1.52
N CYS A 499 -13.88 -7.76 -2.58
CA CYS A 499 -13.21 -8.00 -3.87
C CYS A 499 -13.31 -6.75 -4.75
N GLU A 500 -12.32 -6.57 -5.61
CA GLU A 500 -12.30 -5.45 -6.56
C GLU A 500 -12.01 -5.92 -7.98
N SER A 501 -12.45 -5.13 -8.95
CA SER A 501 -12.16 -5.31 -10.37
C SER A 501 -12.07 -3.95 -11.01
N THR A 502 -11.06 -3.74 -11.84
CA THR A 502 -10.81 -2.46 -12.50
C THR A 502 -10.67 -2.65 -14.00
N THR A 503 -11.40 -1.86 -14.76
CA THR A 503 -11.27 -1.75 -16.21
C THR A 503 -10.81 -0.33 -16.55
N ILE A 504 -9.84 -0.23 -17.46
CA ILE A 504 -9.31 1.03 -17.96
C ILE A 504 -9.58 1.09 -19.46
N ASP A 505 -10.13 2.21 -19.92
CA ASP A 505 -10.30 2.53 -21.34
C ASP A 505 -9.86 3.97 -21.61
N THR A 506 -9.69 4.31 -22.89
CA THR A 506 -9.22 5.64 -23.32
C THR A 506 -10.24 6.32 -24.22
N LEU A 507 -10.37 7.64 -24.05
CA LEU A 507 -11.31 8.47 -24.81
C LEU A 507 -10.57 9.68 -25.40
N ILE A 508 -10.67 9.87 -26.72
CA ILE A 508 -10.20 11.08 -27.41
C ILE A 508 -11.42 11.88 -27.86
N ILE A 509 -11.42 13.18 -27.56
CA ILE A 509 -12.46 14.10 -27.99
C ILE A 509 -12.11 14.63 -29.38
N GLU A 510 -12.94 14.32 -30.38
CA GLU A 510 -12.72 14.78 -31.76
C GLU A 510 -12.92 16.30 -31.90
N ASP A 511 -11.95 16.99 -32.53
CA ASP A 511 -12.18 18.34 -33.05
C ASP A 511 -13.17 18.29 -34.24
N VAL A 512 -14.38 18.79 -33.99
CA VAL A 512 -15.45 18.89 -34.98
C VAL A 512 -15.41 20.20 -35.79
N SER A 513 -14.34 20.97 -35.70
CA SER A 513 -14.19 22.19 -36.50
C SER A 513 -13.84 21.87 -37.96
N CYS A 514 -14.56 22.46 -38.91
CA CYS A 514 -14.35 22.21 -40.34
C CYS A 514 -14.20 23.50 -41.18
N GLY A 515 -13.73 24.57 -40.55
CA GLY A 515 -13.46 25.86 -41.19
C GLY A 515 -14.03 27.05 -40.41
N LYS A 516 -13.90 28.26 -40.98
CA LYS A 516 -14.30 29.53 -40.33
C LYS A 516 -15.79 29.50 -39.94
N ASN A 517 -16.05 29.42 -38.64
CA ASN A 517 -17.39 29.39 -38.04
C ASN A 517 -18.29 28.24 -38.55
N LYS A 518 -17.69 27.07 -38.79
CA LYS A 518 -18.38 25.83 -39.21
C LYS A 518 -18.12 24.67 -38.25
N VAL A 519 -18.99 23.67 -38.28
CA VAL A 519 -18.96 22.47 -37.43
C VAL A 519 -19.35 21.22 -38.24
N LEU A 520 -18.71 20.08 -37.95
CA LEU A 520 -19.07 18.77 -38.48
C LEU A 520 -20.32 18.23 -37.79
N VAL A 521 -21.23 17.71 -38.61
CA VAL A 521 -22.48 17.09 -38.17
C VAL A 521 -22.72 15.83 -39.00
N CYS A 522 -23.11 14.74 -38.35
CA CYS A 522 -23.60 13.54 -39.00
C CYS A 522 -25.08 13.74 -39.37
N HIS A 523 -25.36 13.79 -40.67
CA HIS A 523 -26.68 13.98 -41.26
C HIS A 523 -27.03 12.76 -42.12
N ASN A 524 -28.03 11.97 -41.71
CA ASN A 524 -28.44 10.74 -42.41
C ASN A 524 -27.28 9.76 -42.68
N GLY A 525 -26.34 9.62 -41.73
CA GLY A 525 -25.17 8.75 -41.87
C GLY A 525 -24.04 9.32 -42.73
N HIS A 526 -24.11 10.60 -43.09
CA HIS A 526 -23.07 11.31 -43.81
C HIS A 526 -22.54 12.50 -43.01
N THR A 527 -21.23 12.58 -42.82
CA THR A 527 -20.57 13.74 -42.24
C THR A 527 -20.65 14.94 -43.18
N ILE A 528 -21.24 16.04 -42.74
CA ILE A 528 -21.33 17.30 -43.47
C ILE A 528 -20.78 18.47 -42.65
N CYS A 529 -20.22 19.47 -43.33
CA CYS A 529 -19.68 20.67 -42.71
C CYS A 529 -20.66 21.85 -42.86
N ILE A 530 -21.32 22.24 -41.77
CA ILE A 530 -22.37 23.27 -41.76
C ILE A 530 -21.93 24.53 -41.02
N SER A 531 -22.63 25.65 -41.24
CA SER A 531 -22.43 26.85 -40.42
C SER A 531 -22.89 26.61 -38.98
N LYS A 532 -22.16 27.13 -37.98
CA LYS A 532 -22.62 27.10 -36.57
C LYS A 532 -24.00 27.75 -36.37
N ASN A 533 -24.39 28.70 -37.22
CA ASN A 533 -25.73 29.30 -37.17
C ASN A 533 -26.86 28.33 -37.59
N ALA A 534 -26.55 27.30 -38.39
CA ALA A 534 -27.51 26.29 -38.82
C ALA A 534 -27.60 25.11 -37.83
N LEU A 535 -26.64 24.98 -36.91
CA LEU A 535 -26.56 23.87 -35.97
C LEU A 535 -27.86 23.64 -35.17
N PRO A 536 -28.54 24.66 -34.59
CA PRO A 536 -29.78 24.41 -33.85
C PRO A 536 -30.88 23.79 -34.71
N ALA A 537 -30.97 24.14 -36.00
CA ALA A 537 -31.96 23.58 -36.91
C ALA A 537 -31.64 22.12 -37.30
N HIS A 538 -30.36 21.82 -37.49
CA HIS A 538 -29.89 20.45 -37.75
C HIS A 538 -30.14 19.53 -36.53
N LEU A 539 -29.79 19.98 -35.32
CA LEU A 539 -30.07 19.23 -34.08
C LEU A 539 -31.59 19.02 -33.87
N ALA A 540 -32.42 20.03 -34.15
CA ALA A 540 -33.88 19.91 -34.05
C ALA A 540 -34.49 18.91 -35.05
N HIS A 541 -33.78 18.60 -36.13
CA HIS A 541 -34.19 17.65 -37.15
C HIS A 541 -33.55 16.25 -36.99
N GLY A 542 -32.81 16.03 -35.88
CA GLY A 542 -32.27 14.72 -35.51
C GLY A 542 -30.84 14.46 -35.96
N ASP A 543 -30.12 15.47 -36.45
CA ASP A 543 -28.68 15.35 -36.74
C ASP A 543 -27.85 15.44 -35.45
N CYS A 544 -26.63 14.90 -35.46
CA CYS A 544 -25.73 14.87 -34.30
C CYS A 544 -24.38 15.53 -34.61
N ILE A 545 -23.81 16.30 -33.67
CA ILE A 545 -22.45 16.85 -33.81
C ILE A 545 -21.45 15.69 -33.83
N GLY A 546 -20.49 15.75 -34.74
CA GLY A 546 -19.50 14.70 -34.92
C GLY A 546 -19.38 14.25 -36.37
N SER A 547 -18.53 13.23 -36.55
CA SER A 547 -18.32 12.59 -37.84
C SER A 547 -19.31 11.45 -38.09
#